data_AF-V5BU13-F1
#
_entry.id   AF-V5BU13-F1
#
_cell.length_a   1.000
_cell.length_b   1.000
_cell.length_c   1.000
_cell.angle_alpha   90.00
_cell.angle_beta   90.00
_cell.angle_gamma   90.00
#
_symmetry.space_group_name_H-M   'P 1'
#
loop_
_entity.id
_entity.type
_entity.pdbx_description
1 polymer ?
#
loop_
_entity_poly.entity_id
_entity_poly.type
_entity_poly.pdbx_seq_one_letter_code
_entity_poly.pdbx_strand_id
1 'polypeptide(L)'
;MKIFALIGSILLNIVLMALVTYLSLEGCAEKPNGKLGVLSKDLKVGYFNGRDAVFTLPKGLLVRDASATGADWFEPHRFRIVVTSEDKLLVDYSEQDENKNYQHGEYYSADIKKH
;
A
#
# COMPACT_ATOMS: atom_id res chain seq x y z
N MET A 1 40.50 -8.46 -35.17
CA MET A 1 39.07 -8.10 -35.14
C MET A 1 38.18 -9.13 -34.44
N LYS A 2 38.21 -10.42 -34.82
CA LYS A 2 37.30 -11.45 -34.24
C LYS A 2 37.42 -11.63 -32.72
N ILE A 3 38.64 -11.62 -32.17
CA ILE A 3 38.89 -11.77 -30.73
C ILE A 3 38.35 -10.56 -29.95
N PHE A 4 38.53 -9.34 -30.46
CA PHE A 4 37.98 -8.14 -29.83
C PHE A 4 36.44 -8.13 -29.83
N ALA A 5 35.82 -8.63 -30.90
CA ALA A 5 34.37 -8.80 -30.95
C ALA A 5 33.86 -9.85 -29.95
N LEU A 6 34.60 -10.95 -29.78
CA LEU A 6 34.29 -11.98 -28.78
C LEU A 6 34.38 -11.43 -27.35
N ILE A 7 35.46 -10.71 -27.03
CA ILE A 7 35.67 -10.09 -25.72
C ILE A 7 34.56 -9.06 -25.44
N GLY A 8 34.22 -8.23 -26.43
CA GLY A 8 33.11 -7.28 -26.31
C GLY A 8 31.77 -7.96 -26.06
N SER A 9 31.49 -9.08 -26.74
CA SER A 9 30.26 -9.86 -26.54
C SER A 9 30.16 -10.46 -25.14
N ILE A 10 31.26 -11.00 -24.60
CA ILE A 10 31.29 -11.57 -23.25
C ILE A 10 31.06 -10.48 -22.20
N LEU A 11 31.76 -9.35 -22.32
CA LEU A 11 31.60 -8.23 -21.39
C LEU A 11 30.17 -7.66 -21.41
N LEU A 12 29.57 -7.53 -22.59
CA LEU A 12 28.20 -7.05 -22.73
C LEU A 12 27.19 -7.97 -22.01
N ASN A 13 27.35 -9.29 -22.13
CA ASN A 13 26.47 -10.24 -21.46
C ASN A 13 26.62 -10.19 -19.93
N ILE A 14 27.85 -10.04 -19.43
CA ILE A 14 28.09 -9.89 -17.98
C ILE A 14 27.43 -8.61 -17.45
N VAL A 15 27.57 -7.49 -18.17
CA VAL A 15 26.94 -6.21 -17.80
C VAL A 15 25.42 -6.31 -17.83
N LEU A 16 24.84 -6.91 -18.87
CA LEU A 16 23.40 -7.12 -18.97
C LEU A 16 22.89 -8.00 -17.84
N MET A 17 23.58 -9.10 -17.53
CA MET A 17 23.18 -9.99 -16.44
C MET A 17 23.24 -9.29 -15.09
N ALA A 18 24.30 -8.53 -14.81
CA ALA A 18 24.42 -7.73 -13.60
C ALA A 18 23.31 -6.68 -13.49
N LEU A 19 22.98 -5.99 -14.59
CA LEU A 19 21.94 -4.97 -14.63
C LEU A 19 20.55 -5.57 -14.41
N VAL A 20 20.25 -6.73 -15.02
CA VAL A 20 18.98 -7.44 -14.80
C VAL A 20 18.88 -7.93 -13.37
N THR A 21 19.95 -8.52 -12.80
CA THR A 21 19.93 -8.94 -11.39
C THR A 21 19.81 -7.77 -10.43
N TYR A 22 20.46 -6.64 -10.73
CA TYR A 22 20.38 -5.43 -9.93
C TYR A 22 18.96 -4.88 -9.93
N LEU A 23 18.35 -4.71 -11.11
CA LEU A 23 16.96 -4.26 -11.24
C LEU A 23 15.96 -5.25 -10.61
N SER A 24 16.23 -6.55 -10.70
CA SER A 24 15.36 -7.58 -10.07
C SER A 24 15.49 -7.61 -8.55
N LEU A 25 16.68 -7.32 -8.01
CA LEU A 25 16.96 -7.27 -6.57
C LEU A 25 16.49 -5.98 -5.92
N GLU A 26 16.64 -4.84 -6.62
CA GLU A 26 16.06 -3.59 -6.16
C GLU A 26 14.53 -3.66 -6.18
N GLY A 27 13.97 -4.45 -7.10
CA GLY A 27 12.53 -4.54 -7.31
C GLY A 27 11.94 -3.17 -7.66
N CYS A 28 10.75 -3.15 -8.24
CA CYS A 28 9.91 -2.02 -7.89
C CYS A 28 9.64 -2.18 -6.41
N ALA A 29 10.04 -1.22 -5.57
CA ALA A 29 9.52 -1.08 -4.22
C ALA A 29 8.04 -0.72 -4.33
N GLU A 30 7.23 -1.63 -4.88
CA GLU A 30 5.80 -1.62 -4.72
C GLU A 30 5.61 -1.69 -3.22
N LYS A 31 5.07 -0.62 -2.63
CA LYS A 31 4.51 -0.72 -1.28
C LYS A 31 3.30 -1.61 -1.46
N PRO A 32 3.40 -2.94 -1.22
CA PRO A 32 2.37 -3.91 -1.66
C PRO A 32 1.03 -3.67 -0.96
N ASN A 33 1.09 -2.82 0.06
CA ASN A 33 0.06 -2.58 1.05
C ASN A 33 -0.24 -1.08 1.20
N GLY A 34 0.03 -0.27 0.16
CA GLY A 34 -0.23 1.17 0.17
C GLY A 34 0.46 1.94 1.28
N LYS A 35 0.29 3.26 1.28
CA LYS A 35 0.76 4.07 2.41
C LYS A 35 -0.26 3.98 3.54
N LEU A 36 0.23 3.77 4.76
CA LEU A 36 -0.57 3.96 5.97
C LEU A 36 -0.64 5.45 6.29
N GLY A 37 -1.80 5.90 6.70
CA GLY A 37 -2.04 7.24 7.19
C GLY A 37 -3.07 7.23 8.32
N VAL A 38 -3.32 8.41 8.87
CA VAL A 38 -4.27 8.62 9.97
C VAL A 38 -5.37 9.53 9.47
N LEU A 39 -6.62 9.19 9.76
CA LEU A 39 -7.76 10.03 9.43
C LEU A 39 -7.68 11.34 10.25
N SER A 40 -7.55 12.48 9.57
CA SER A 40 -7.30 13.78 10.21
C SER A 40 -8.54 14.37 10.89
N LYS A 41 -9.73 13.92 10.49
CA LYS A 41 -11.03 14.44 10.95
C LYS A 41 -12.10 13.37 10.92
N ASP A 42 -13.15 13.57 11.69
CA ASP A 42 -14.29 12.65 11.71
C ASP A 42 -14.94 12.57 10.32
N LEU A 43 -15.10 11.34 9.82
CA LEU A 43 -15.73 11.08 8.53
C LEU A 43 -17.15 10.57 8.75
N LYS A 44 -18.12 11.41 8.38
CA LYS A 44 -19.54 11.04 8.41
C LYS A 44 -19.88 10.23 7.17
N VAL A 45 -20.37 9.01 7.36
CA VAL A 45 -20.79 8.11 6.28
C VAL A 45 -22.30 8.08 6.24
N GLY A 46 -22.88 8.50 5.12
CA GLY A 46 -24.32 8.55 4.88
C GLY A 46 -24.74 7.66 3.72
N TYR A 47 -26.05 7.50 3.52
CA TYR A 47 -26.57 6.92 2.29
C TYR A 47 -26.36 7.88 1.11
N PHE A 48 -26.15 7.32 -0.08
CA PHE A 48 -26.14 8.12 -1.30
C PHE A 48 -27.48 8.85 -1.45
N ASN A 49 -27.46 10.18 -1.62
CA ASN A 49 -28.63 11.07 -1.62
C ASN A 49 -29.43 11.19 -0.30
N GLY A 50 -28.94 10.62 0.81
CA GLY A 50 -29.51 10.82 2.15
C GLY A 50 -29.00 12.11 2.79
N ARG A 51 -29.85 12.77 3.60
CA ARG A 51 -29.45 13.95 4.40
C ARG A 51 -28.78 13.57 5.73
N ASP A 52 -28.96 12.32 6.17
CA ASP A 52 -28.52 11.86 7.48
C ASP A 52 -27.30 10.94 7.38
N ALA A 53 -26.38 11.08 8.34
CA ALA A 53 -25.25 10.17 8.51
C ALA A 53 -25.71 8.87 9.19
N VAL A 54 -25.32 7.73 8.63
CA VAL A 54 -25.60 6.39 9.17
C VAL A 54 -24.64 6.08 10.32
N PHE A 55 -23.36 6.43 10.14
CA PHE A 55 -22.34 6.29 11.18
C PHE A 55 -21.22 7.30 10.96
N THR A 56 -20.37 7.49 11.97
CA THR A 56 -19.20 8.36 11.91
C THR A 56 -17.95 7.56 12.23
N LEU A 57 -16.95 7.65 11.36
CA LEU A 57 -15.62 7.13 11.59
C LEU A 57 -14.80 8.20 12.32
N PRO A 58 -14.34 7.96 13.55
CA PRO A 58 -13.61 8.98 14.32
C PRO A 58 -12.25 9.30 13.70
N LYS A 59 -11.82 10.55 13.85
CA LYS A 59 -10.42 10.96 13.59
C LYS A 59 -9.44 10.10 14.39
N GLY A 60 -8.21 9.95 13.89
CA GLY A 60 -7.20 9.09 14.51
C GLY A 60 -7.25 7.64 14.05
N LEU A 61 -8.26 7.23 13.26
CA LEU A 61 -8.30 5.91 12.66
C LEU A 61 -7.14 5.71 11.69
N LEU A 62 -6.46 4.57 11.80
CA LEU A 62 -5.47 4.13 10.83
C LEU A 62 -6.19 3.72 9.55
N VAL A 63 -5.78 4.31 8.44
CA VAL A 63 -6.31 4.05 7.10
C VAL A 63 -5.17 3.72 6.16
N ARG A 64 -5.51 3.05 5.06
CA ARG A 64 -4.55 2.59 4.05
C ARG A 64 -4.98 3.11 2.70
N ASP A 65 -4.02 3.60 1.92
CA ASP A 65 -4.27 3.98 0.53
C ASP A 65 -4.77 2.76 -0.26
N ALA A 66 -6.02 2.82 -0.69
CA ALA A 66 -6.68 1.75 -1.43
C ALA A 66 -6.26 1.69 -2.91
N SER A 67 -5.59 2.73 -3.42
CA SER A 67 -5.12 2.81 -4.80
C SER A 67 -3.83 2.04 -5.05
N ALA A 68 -3.19 1.58 -3.98
CA ALA A 68 -1.95 0.83 -4.08
C ALA A 68 -2.18 -0.56 -4.65
N THR A 69 -1.40 -0.89 -5.68
CA THR A 69 -1.38 -2.20 -6.30
C THR A 69 -0.42 -3.10 -5.54
N GLY A 70 -0.86 -4.31 -5.20
CA GLY A 70 -0.07 -5.35 -4.56
C GLY A 70 -0.83 -6.67 -4.52
N ALA A 71 -0.15 -7.74 -4.13
CA ALA A 71 -0.71 -9.09 -4.10
C ALA A 71 -1.71 -9.25 -2.93
N ASP A 72 -2.97 -8.86 -3.13
CA ASP A 72 -4.11 -9.10 -2.22
C ASP A 72 -4.55 -10.60 -2.24
N TRP A 73 -3.62 -11.52 -2.55
CA TRP A 73 -3.89 -12.91 -2.92
C TRP A 73 -4.17 -13.85 -1.74
N PHE A 74 -3.97 -13.42 -0.50
CA PHE A 74 -3.96 -14.32 0.66
C PHE A 74 -5.19 -14.25 1.58
N GLU A 75 -6.18 -13.37 1.33
CA GLU A 75 -7.36 -13.23 2.20
C GLU A 75 -8.69 -13.17 1.42
N PRO A 76 -9.22 -14.31 0.93
CA PRO A 76 -10.41 -14.33 0.06
C PRO A 76 -11.73 -13.89 0.73
N HIS A 77 -11.75 -13.66 2.06
CA HIS A 77 -12.97 -13.37 2.82
C HIS A 77 -12.91 -12.07 3.64
N ARG A 78 -12.11 -11.09 3.19
CA ARG A 78 -12.03 -9.77 3.83
C ARG A 78 -13.01 -8.78 3.20
N PHE A 79 -13.70 -8.00 4.04
CA PHE A 79 -14.45 -6.82 3.58
C PHE A 79 -13.66 -5.54 3.87
N ARG A 80 -13.76 -4.55 2.97
CA ARG A 80 -13.08 -3.25 3.09
C ARG A 80 -14.10 -2.13 2.84
N ILE A 81 -14.04 -1.09 3.65
CA ILE A 81 -14.72 0.17 3.35
C ILE A 81 -13.72 1.04 2.58
N VAL A 82 -14.02 1.29 1.31
CA VAL A 82 -13.20 2.16 0.44
C VAL A 82 -13.87 3.50 0.34
N VAL A 83 -13.16 4.56 0.71
CA VAL A 83 -13.64 5.94 0.67
C VAL A 83 -12.84 6.70 -0.38
N THR A 84 -13.53 7.26 -1.36
CA THR A 84 -12.96 8.18 -2.34
C THR A 84 -13.33 9.61 -1.93
N SER A 85 -12.34 10.50 -1.89
CA SER A 85 -12.52 11.90 -1.53
C SER A 85 -11.57 12.76 -2.34
N GLU A 86 -12.02 13.95 -2.74
CA GLU A 86 -11.17 14.97 -3.36
C GLU A 86 -10.40 15.80 -2.32
N ASP A 87 -10.77 15.67 -1.04
CA ASP A 87 -10.12 16.37 0.05
C ASP A 87 -8.76 15.75 0.39
N LYS A 88 -7.69 16.43 -0.02
CA LYS A 88 -6.30 16.04 0.21
C LYS A 88 -5.87 16.04 1.68
N LEU A 89 -6.62 16.72 2.56
CA LEU A 89 -6.32 16.82 3.99
C LEU A 89 -7.11 15.80 4.82
N LEU A 90 -7.92 14.95 4.19
CA LEU A 90 -8.71 13.94 4.88
C LEU A 90 -7.83 12.93 5.63
N VAL A 91 -6.67 12.59 5.06
CA VAL A 91 -5.73 11.62 5.62
C VAL A 91 -4.36 12.27 5.74
N ASP A 92 -3.78 12.19 6.94
CA ASP A 92 -2.42 12.59 7.21
C ASP A 92 -1.48 11.38 7.02
N TYR A 93 -0.53 11.50 6.10
CA TYR A 93 0.49 10.50 5.81
C TYR A 93 1.87 10.90 6.36
N SER A 94 1.98 11.99 7.12
CA SER A 94 3.23 12.51 7.65
C SER A 94 3.83 11.64 8.76
N GLU A 95 2.99 10.93 9.53
CA GLU A 95 3.43 9.94 10.51
C GLU A 95 3.80 8.60 9.85
N GLN A 96 4.86 8.59 9.04
CA GLN A 96 5.61 7.38 8.75
C GLN A 96 6.71 7.24 9.81
N ASP A 97 6.32 6.82 11.02
CA ASP A 97 7.30 6.35 11.99
C ASP A 97 7.97 5.09 11.42
N GLU A 98 9.20 5.22 10.93
CA GLU A 98 10.03 4.14 10.37
C GLU A 98 10.24 2.99 11.38
N ASN A 99 9.97 3.24 12.66
CA ASN A 99 10.10 2.27 13.77
C ASN A 99 8.83 1.48 14.10
N LYS A 100 7.67 1.79 13.50
CA LYS A 100 6.44 1.07 13.82
C LYS A 100 6.19 0.02 12.74
N ASN A 101 6.33 -1.24 13.15
CA ASN A 101 6.21 -2.47 12.36
C ASN A 101 4.75 -2.73 11.89
N TYR A 102 4.06 -1.69 11.41
CA TYR A 102 2.67 -1.73 10.96
C TYR A 102 2.49 -2.35 9.57
N GLN A 103 3.59 -2.68 8.88
CA GLN A 103 3.53 -3.26 7.54
C GLN A 103 2.96 -4.69 7.53
N HIS A 104 2.98 -5.38 8.68
CA HIS A 104 2.60 -6.79 8.82
C HIS A 104 1.52 -7.05 9.90
N GLY A 105 1.01 -6.00 10.55
CA GLY A 105 -0.03 -6.14 11.56
C GLY A 105 -1.41 -6.14 10.93
N GLU A 106 -2.09 -7.29 10.91
CA GLU A 106 -3.51 -7.37 10.60
C GLU A 106 -4.30 -6.99 11.86
N TYR A 107 -4.80 -5.75 11.88
CA TYR A 107 -5.35 -5.16 13.10
C TYR A 107 -6.88 -5.23 13.23
N TYR A 108 -7.59 -6.27 12.77
CA TYR A 108 -9.02 -6.36 13.05
C TYR A 108 -9.53 -7.81 13.19
N SER A 109 -9.93 -8.16 14.42
CA SER A 109 -10.89 -9.25 14.68
C SER A 109 -12.26 -8.62 14.87
N ALA A 110 -13.24 -9.01 14.05
CA ALA A 110 -14.64 -8.62 14.22
C ALA A 110 -15.37 -9.47 15.28
N ASP A 111 -14.66 -10.38 15.97
CA ASP A 111 -15.26 -11.27 16.96
C ASP A 111 -15.37 -10.56 18.31
N ILE A 112 -16.37 -9.70 18.42
CA ILE A 112 -16.77 -9.12 19.70
C ILE A 112 -17.67 -10.13 20.38
N LYS A 113 -17.16 -10.81 21.42
CA LYS A 113 -18.00 -11.66 22.30
C LYS A 113 -19.19 -10.83 22.79
N LYS A 114 -20.39 -11.22 22.38
CA LYS A 114 -21.64 -10.72 22.97
C LYS A 114 -21.73 -11.25 24.39
N HIS A 115 -21.83 -10.35 25.36
CA HIS A 115 -22.31 -10.65 26.72
C HIS A 115 -23.83 -10.50 26.77
#